data_AF-A0A0F9PXU8-F1
#
_entry.id   AF-A0A0F9PXU8-F1
#
_cell.length_a   1.000
_cell.length_b   1.000
_cell.length_c   1.000
_cell.angle_alpha   90.00
_cell.angle_beta   90.00
_cell.angle_gamma   90.00
#
_symmetry.space_group_name_H-M   'P 1'
#
loop_
_entity.id
_entity.type
_entity.pdbx_description
1 polymer ?
#
loop_
_entity_poly.entity_id
_entity_poly.type
_entity_poly.pdbx_seq_one_letter_code
_entity_poly.pdbx_strand_id
1 'polypeptide(L)' 'MSKIEEANNMLGKIRGKKFVKKHPFISEEKAEDFIESVGFTMLGSSSFLKED' A
#
# COMPACT_ATOMS: atom_id res chain seq x y z
N MET A 1 14.48 -22.00 -4.18
CA MET A 1 14.35 -20.54 -4.06
C MET A 1 14.12 -20.24 -2.59
N SER A 2 14.90 -19.34 -1.99
CA SER A 2 14.80 -19.03 -0.55
C SER A 2 13.60 -18.12 -0.25
N LYS A 3 13.00 -18.22 0.95
CA LYS A 3 11.93 -17.31 1.42
C LYS A 3 12.35 -15.84 1.35
N ILE A 4 13.63 -15.56 1.61
CA ILE A 4 14.21 -14.20 1.54
C ILE A 4 14.28 -13.72 0.08
N GLU A 5 14.63 -14.62 -0.83
CA GLU A 5 14.71 -14.36 -2.27
C GLU A 5 13.33 -14.04 -2.84
N GLU A 6 12.32 -14.79 -2.41
CA GLU A 6 10.93 -14.62 -2.82
C GLU A 6 10.37 -13.27 -2.35
N ALA A 7 10.61 -12.91 -1.08
CA ALA A 7 10.22 -11.62 -0.52
C ALA A 7 10.89 -10.44 -1.26
N ASN A 8 12.19 -10.53 -1.54
CA ASN A 8 12.91 -9.50 -2.30
C ASN A 8 12.38 -9.35 -3.73
N ASN A 9 12.00 -10.45 -4.37
CA ASN A 9 11.44 -10.44 -5.72
C ASN A 9 10.05 -9.75 -5.75
N MET A 10 9.21 -9.99 -4.74
CA MET A 10 7.94 -9.27 -4.57
C MET A 10 8.16 -7.77 -4.29
N LEU A 11 9.07 -7.43 -3.38
CA LEU A 11 9.39 -6.04 -3.05
C LEU A 11 9.95 -5.27 -4.26
N GLY A 12 10.79 -5.90 -5.08
CA GLY A 12 11.32 -5.31 -6.31
C GLY A 12 10.22 -4.90 -7.29
N LYS A 13 9.21 -5.76 -7.48
CA LYS A 13 8.05 -5.48 -8.34
C LYS A 13 7.19 -4.32 -7.81
N ILE A 14 7.15 -4.13 -6.49
CA ILE A 14 6.34 -3.09 -5.84
C ILE A 14 7.08 -1.74 -5.83
N ARG A 15 8.39 -1.72 -5.52
CA ARG A 15 9.24 -0.51 -5.51
C ARG A 15 9.27 0.24 -6.86
N GLY A 16 9.11 -0.48 -7.96
CA GLY A 16 9.05 0.11 -9.31
C GLY A 16 7.78 0.92 -9.60
N LYS A 17 6.70 0.71 -8.84
CA LYS A 17 5.40 1.34 -9.10
C LYS A 17 5.45 2.83 -8.77
N LYS A 18 4.87 3.66 -9.65
CA LYS A 18 4.84 5.13 -9.54
C LYS A 18 4.30 5.62 -8.19
N PHE A 19 3.33 4.92 -7.62
CA PHE A 19 2.78 5.20 -6.30
C PHE A 19 3.81 5.05 -5.18
N VAL A 20 4.55 3.93 -5.16
CA VAL A 20 5.57 3.64 -4.13
C VAL A 20 6.78 4.57 -4.27
N LYS A 21 7.14 4.96 -5.50
CA LYS A 21 8.18 5.98 -5.73
C LYS A 21 7.80 7.36 -5.18
N LYS A 22 6.51 7.71 -5.18
CA LYS A 22 6.01 8.98 -4.64
C LYS A 22 5.76 8.92 -3.13
N HIS A 23 5.46 7.73 -2.61
CA HIS A 23 5.19 7.48 -1.20
C HIS A 23 6.03 6.29 -0.72
N PRO A 24 7.36 6.45 -0.60
CA PRO A 24 8.19 5.43 0.02
C PRO A 24 7.81 5.37 1.51
N PHE A 25 7.25 4.24 1.93
CA PHE A 25 7.04 3.98 3.35
C PHE A 25 8.41 3.85 4.01
N ILE A 26 8.72 4.81 4.88
CA ILE A 26 9.99 4.94 5.60
C ILE A 26 10.03 4.07 6.86
N SER A 27 8.88 3.57 7.30
CA SER A 27 8.72 2.59 8.40
C SER A 27 7.43 1.81 8.21
N GLU A 28 7.31 0.68 8.90
CA GLU A 28 6.10 -0.15 8.96
C GLU A 28 4.93 0.63 9.57
N GLU A 29 5.17 1.32 10.70
CA GLU A 29 4.22 2.23 11.35
C GLU A 29 3.62 3.26 10.38
N LYS A 30 4.45 3.90 9.53
CA LYS A 30 3.95 4.86 8.54
C LYS A 30 3.18 4.22 7.39
N ALA A 31 3.40 2.94 7.11
CA ALA A 31 2.59 2.20 6.16
C ALA A 31 1.23 1.85 6.76
N GLU A 32 1.19 1.46 8.03
CA GLU A 32 -0.04 1.19 8.78
C GLU A 32 -0.92 2.45 8.88
N ASP A 33 -0.34 3.59 9.30
CA ASP A 33 -1.03 4.88 9.36
C ASP A 33 -1.65 5.26 8.00
N PHE A 34 -0.91 5.01 6.91
CA PHE A 34 -1.38 5.29 5.56
C PHE A 34 -2.55 4.39 5.16
N ILE A 35 -2.47 3.09 5.45
CA ILE A 35 -3.55 2.14 5.14
C ILE A 35 -4.81 2.51 5.93
N GLU A 36 -4.67 2.85 7.21
CA GLU A 36 -5.78 3.26 8.05
C GLU A 36 -6.40 4.57 7.54
N SER A 37 -5.58 5.58 7.25
CA SER A 37 -6.01 6.87 6.70
C SER A 37 -6.71 6.74 5.35
N VAL A 38 -6.17 5.92 4.43
CA VAL A 38 -6.81 5.65 3.13
C VAL A 38 -8.09 4.86 3.30
N GLY A 39 -8.14 3.90 4.23
CA GLY A 39 -9.33 3.14 4.58
C GLY A 39 -10.47 4.05 5.02
N PHE A 40 -10.21 4.95 5.97
CA PHE A 40 -11.19 5.95 6.41
C PHE A 40 -11.60 6.90 5.28
N THR A 41 -10.66 7.36 4.47
CA THR A 41 -10.93 8.27 3.35
C THR A 41 -11.78 7.60 2.26
N MET A 42 -11.51 6.32 1.96
CA MET A 42 -12.27 5.52 0.99
C MET A 42 -13.68 5.22 1.49
N LEU A 43 -13.84 4.83 2.76
CA LEU A 43 -15.14 4.57 3.40
C LEU A 43 -16.01 5.83 3.49
N GLY A 44 -15.40 7.01 3.63
CA GLY A 44 -16.10 8.29 3.58
C GLY A 44 -16.37 8.81 2.16
N SER A 45 -15.81 8.18 1.13
CA SER A 45 -16.01 8.63 -0.25
C SER A 45 -17.32 8.08 -0.82
N SER A 46 -18.16 8.97 -1.33
CA SER A 46 -19.41 8.62 -2.03
C SER A 46 -19.20 7.73 -3.27
N SER A 47 -17.94 7.59 -3.72
CA SER A 47 -17.55 6.70 -4.83
C SER A 47 -17.43 5.23 -4.42
N PHE A 48 -17.29 4.93 -3.12
CA PHE A 48 -17.23 3.57 -2.58
C PHE A 48 -18.57 3.10 -1.99
N LEU A 49 -19.46 4.05 -1.66
CA LEU A 49 -20.89 3.82 -1.47
C LEU A 49 -21.57 3.63 -2.83
N LYS A 50 -21.21 2.57 -3.56
CA LYS A 50 -22.13 2.05 -4.58
C LYS A 50 -23.13 1.17 -3.87
N GLU A 51 -24.34 1.70 -3.80
CA GLU A 51 -25.59 1.05 -3.43
C GLU A 51 -25.75 -0.28 -4.19
N ASP A 52 -25.99 -1.35 -3.43
CA ASP A 52 -27.25 -2.10 -3.42
C ASP A 52 -27.43 -2.79 -2.05
#